data_AF-A0ABC8QSX5-F1
#
_entry.id   AF-A0ABC8QSX5-F1
#
_cell.length_a   1.000
_cell.length_b   1.000
_cell.length_c   1.000
_cell.angle_alpha   90.00
_cell.angle_beta   90.00
_cell.angle_gamma   90.00
#
_symmetry.space_group_name_H-M   'P 1'
#
loop_
_entity.id
_entity.type
_entity.pdbx_description
1 polymer ?
#
loop_
_entity_poly.entity_id
_entity_poly.type
_entity_poly.pdbx_seq_one_letter_code
_entity_poly.pdbx_strand_id
1 'polypeptide(L)'
;MGLVEGVPLLLLFAWFLSALHVGSISAERSTYIVHMDKTFMPKALASPDYCAMVSQDELESVKKSPGFLSAYRDRHVTIDTTHTTEFLSLNTATGLWPASDYGKDVIVGVIDTGVWPESPSFRDDGMTEVKGTFKVGQEFNSSLCNLKLIGA
;
A
#
# COMPACT_ATOMS: atom_id res chain seq x y z
N MET A 1 -69.80 -19.61 -15.18
CA MET A 1 -68.73 -18.60 -15.13
C MET A 1 -68.50 -18.27 -13.66
N GLY A 2 -67.38 -18.53 -13.02
CA GLY A 2 -66.13 -19.18 -13.42
C GLY A 2 -65.50 -19.84 -12.19
N LEU A 3 -64.80 -20.95 -12.40
CA LEU A 3 -63.95 -21.57 -11.38
C LEU A 3 -62.78 -20.62 -11.11
N VAL A 4 -62.57 -20.25 -9.84
CA VAL A 4 -61.33 -19.62 -9.40
C VAL A 4 -60.32 -20.74 -9.19
N GLU A 5 -59.46 -20.95 -10.19
CA GLU A 5 -58.38 -21.93 -10.14
C GLU A 5 -57.36 -21.52 -9.07
N GLY A 6 -57.22 -22.35 -8.04
CA GLY A 6 -56.25 -22.15 -6.96
C GLY A 6 -54.82 -22.37 -7.46
N VAL A 7 -53.93 -21.44 -7.14
CA VAL A 7 -52.50 -21.57 -7.44
C VAL A 7 -51.96 -22.84 -6.77
N PRO A 8 -51.40 -23.80 -7.53
CA PRO A 8 -50.90 -25.06 -6.98
C PRO A 8 -49.88 -24.84 -5.85
N LEU A 9 -50.04 -25.55 -4.73
CA LEU A 9 -49.14 -25.50 -3.57
C LEU A 9 -47.68 -25.78 -3.95
N LEU A 10 -47.45 -26.55 -5.02
CA LEU A 10 -46.14 -26.81 -5.61
C LEU A 10 -45.46 -25.55 -6.17
N LEU A 11 -46.22 -24.61 -6.75
CA LEU A 11 -45.67 -23.34 -7.24
C LEU A 11 -45.25 -22.42 -6.09
N LEU A 12 -46.00 -22.42 -4.97
CA LEU A 12 -45.62 -21.69 -3.76
C LEU A 12 -44.36 -22.29 -3.12
N PHE A 13 -44.23 -23.62 -3.09
CA PHE A 13 -43.04 -24.29 -2.59
C PHE A 13 -41.80 -24.02 -3.46
N ALA A 14 -41.96 -24.01 -4.79
CA ALA A 14 -40.88 -23.67 -5.72
C ALA A 14 -40.43 -22.19 -5.58
N TRP A 15 -41.37 -21.28 -5.33
CA TRP A 15 -41.07 -19.88 -5.02
C TRP A 15 -40.32 -19.73 -3.68
N PHE A 16 -40.70 -20.50 -2.66
CA PHE A 16 -40.04 -20.49 -1.37
C PHE A 16 -38.62 -21.09 -1.42
N LEU A 17 -38.43 -22.17 -2.20
CA LEU A 17 -37.12 -22.80 -2.44
C LEU A 17 -36.18 -21.94 -3.30
N SER A 18 -36.71 -21.15 -4.24
CA SER A 18 -35.93 -20.19 -5.02
C SER A 18 -35.58 -18.94 -4.21
N ALA A 19 -36.45 -18.48 -3.31
CA ALA A 19 -36.11 -17.43 -2.35
C ALA A 19 -35.03 -17.87 -1.34
N LEU A 20 -35.02 -19.15 -0.92
CA LEU A 20 -33.93 -19.70 -0.09
C LEU A 20 -32.62 -19.94 -0.86
N HIS A 21 -32.66 -20.03 -2.20
CA HIS A 21 -31.47 -20.15 -3.06
C HIS A 21 -30.88 -18.80 -3.47
N VAL A 22 -31.42 -17.67 -2.99
CA VAL A 22 -30.63 -16.44 -2.88
C VAL A 22 -29.62 -16.67 -1.75
N GLY A 23 -28.65 -17.55 -2.00
CA GLY A 23 -27.47 -17.69 -1.18
C GLY A 23 -26.88 -16.31 -0.99
N SER A 24 -26.46 -15.99 0.24
CA SER A 24 -25.73 -14.76 0.53
C SER A 24 -24.59 -14.61 -0.47
N ILE A 25 -24.79 -13.77 -1.48
CA ILE A 25 -23.70 -13.33 -2.36
C ILE A 25 -22.85 -12.46 -1.44
N SER A 26 -21.83 -13.07 -0.83
CA SER A 26 -20.78 -12.33 -0.17
C SER A 26 -20.17 -11.44 -1.25
N ALA A 27 -20.53 -10.16 -1.25
CA ALA A 27 -20.02 -9.23 -2.23
C ALA A 27 -18.49 -9.22 -2.12
N GLU A 28 -17.80 -9.52 -3.22
CA GLU A 28 -16.34 -9.52 -3.25
C GLU A 28 -15.84 -8.12 -2.86
N ARG A 29 -15.12 -8.04 -1.74
CA ARG A 29 -14.56 -6.78 -1.23
C ARG A 29 -13.08 -6.71 -1.61
N SER A 30 -12.62 -5.52 -1.97
CA SER A 30 -11.20 -5.25 -2.22
C SER A 30 -10.80 -3.95 -1.53
N THR A 31 -9.52 -3.82 -1.19
CA THR A 31 -8.97 -2.58 -0.67
C THR A 31 -8.77 -1.59 -1.82
N TYR A 32 -9.27 -0.38 -1.66
CA TYR A 32 -9.05 0.74 -2.56
C TYR A 32 -8.38 1.88 -1.82
N ILE A 33 -7.44 2.52 -2.49
CA ILE A 33 -6.91 3.81 -2.08
C ILE A 33 -7.80 4.86 -2.72
N VAL A 34 -8.41 5.70 -1.89
CA VAL A 34 -9.37 6.74 -2.29
C VAL A 34 -8.76 8.11 -2.05
N HIS A 35 -8.79 8.94 -3.08
CA HIS A 35 -8.32 10.32 -3.06
C HIS A 35 -9.51 11.26 -3.06
N MET A 36 -9.56 12.13 -2.06
CA MET A 36 -10.61 13.14 -1.90
C MET A 36 -10.02 14.55 -1.93
N ASP A 37 -10.82 15.51 -2.35
CA ASP A 37 -10.56 16.93 -2.13
C ASP A 37 -10.60 17.21 -0.63
N LYS A 38 -9.54 17.84 -0.13
CA LYS A 38 -9.36 18.18 1.28
C LYS A 38 -10.52 18.99 1.88
N THR A 39 -11.22 19.80 1.08
CA THR A 39 -12.33 20.64 1.53
C THR A 39 -13.61 19.85 1.83
N PHE A 40 -13.78 18.69 1.18
CA PHE A 40 -14.92 17.78 1.36
C PHE A 40 -14.57 16.55 2.20
N MET A 41 -13.31 16.43 2.63
CA MET A 41 -12.82 15.32 3.43
C MET A 41 -13.54 15.23 4.79
N PRO A 42 -14.06 14.04 5.17
CA PRO A 42 -14.63 13.83 6.49
C PRO A 42 -13.61 14.15 7.59
N LYS A 43 -13.99 14.96 8.58
CA LYS A 43 -13.11 15.31 9.73
C LYS A 43 -12.59 14.10 10.52
N ALA A 44 -13.24 12.95 10.39
CA ALA A 44 -12.82 11.71 11.04
C ALA A 44 -11.57 11.08 10.40
N LEU A 45 -11.19 11.48 9.20
CA LEU A 45 -9.99 11.00 8.52
C LEU A 45 -8.79 11.93 8.79
N ALA A 46 -7.59 11.36 8.84
CA ALA A 46 -6.36 12.12 9.10
C ALA A 46 -5.78 12.78 7.84
N SER A 47 -6.05 12.21 6.66
CA SER A 47 -5.54 12.64 5.36
C SER A 47 -6.64 12.61 4.28
N PRO A 48 -6.49 13.43 3.21
CA PRO A 48 -7.39 13.39 2.05
C PRO A 48 -7.36 12.06 1.30
N ASP A 49 -6.28 11.32 1.50
CA ASP A 49 -6.09 9.97 0.99
C ASP A 49 -6.41 8.97 2.10
N TYR A 50 -7.24 7.98 1.82
CA TYR A 50 -7.56 6.93 2.78
C TYR A 50 -7.75 5.57 2.09
N CYS A 51 -7.50 4.50 2.84
CA CYS A 51 -7.74 3.15 2.38
C CYS A 51 -9.09 2.64 2.89
N ALA A 52 -9.87 2.03 2.01
CA ALA A 52 -11.14 1.41 2.39
C ALA A 52 -11.32 0.05 1.72
N MET A 53 -11.76 -0.93 2.51
CA MET A 53 -12.15 -2.23 1.99
C MET A 53 -13.64 -2.19 1.64
N VAL A 54 -13.96 -2.15 0.34
CA VAL A 54 -15.32 -1.92 -0.18
C VAL A 54 -15.70 -2.94 -1.24
N SER A 55 -17.01 -3.20 -1.38
CA SER A 55 -17.57 -3.91 -2.54
C SER A 55 -17.62 -3.02 -3.77
N GLN A 56 -17.90 -3.60 -4.95
CA GLN A 56 -18.02 -2.82 -6.17
C GLN A 56 -19.16 -1.78 -6.10
N ASP A 57 -20.32 -2.15 -5.55
CA ASP A 57 -21.47 -1.24 -5.42
C ASP A 57 -21.21 -0.11 -4.42
N GLU A 58 -20.50 -0.40 -3.33
CA GLU A 58 -20.04 0.61 -2.37
C GLU A 58 -19.03 1.56 -3.02
N LEU A 59 -18.12 1.05 -3.84
CA LEU A 59 -17.16 1.88 -4.58
C LEU A 59 -17.88 2.84 -5.55
N GLU A 60 -18.91 2.38 -6.26
CA GLU A 60 -19.73 3.26 -7.11
C GLU A 60 -20.48 4.33 -6.31
N SER A 61 -20.81 4.04 -5.05
CA SER A 61 -21.39 5.03 -4.14
C SER A 61 -20.34 6.05 -3.68
N VAL A 62 -19.12 5.61 -3.37
CA VAL A 62 -17.99 6.49 -3.01
C VAL A 62 -17.63 7.43 -4.15
N LYS A 63 -17.60 6.95 -5.40
CA LYS A 63 -17.32 7.77 -6.59
C LYS A 63 -18.29 8.93 -6.80
N LYS A 64 -19.51 8.82 -6.28
CA LYS A 64 -20.56 9.85 -6.37
C LYS A 64 -20.52 10.83 -5.20
N SER A 65 -19.66 10.61 -4.20
CA SER A 65 -19.58 11.48 -3.03
C SER A 65 -18.93 12.83 -3.38
N PRO A 66 -19.35 13.93 -2.72
CA PRO A 66 -18.73 15.24 -2.92
C PRO A 66 -17.22 15.20 -2.66
N GLY A 67 -16.44 15.80 -3.56
CA GLY A 67 -14.99 15.87 -3.45
C GLY A 67 -14.25 14.59 -3.82
N PHE A 68 -14.91 13.55 -4.33
CA PHE A 68 -14.19 12.40 -4.90
C PHE A 68 -13.31 12.83 -6.08
N LEU A 69 -12.03 12.43 -6.05
CA LEU A 69 -11.07 12.70 -7.13
C LEU A 69 -10.75 11.41 -7.90
N SER A 70 -10.32 10.37 -7.20
CA SER A 70 -10.00 9.09 -7.81
C SER A 70 -10.00 7.95 -6.78
N ALA A 71 -10.13 6.73 -7.27
CA ALA A 71 -9.89 5.53 -6.48
C ALA A 71 -9.31 4.43 -7.36
N TYR A 72 -8.33 3.72 -6.84
CA TYR A 72 -7.74 2.56 -7.50
C TYR A 72 -7.54 1.43 -6.49
N ARG A 73 -7.62 0.20 -6.98
CA ARG A 73 -7.45 -0.99 -6.16
C ARG A 73 -6.01 -1.03 -5.66
N ASP A 74 -5.84 -1.30 -4.38
CA ASP A 74 -4.53 -1.55 -3.78
C ASP A 74 -3.88 -2.77 -4.43
N ARG A 75 -2.56 -2.70 -4.67
CA ARG A 75 -1.82 -3.74 -5.38
C ARG A 75 -0.49 -3.99 -4.68
N HIS A 76 -0.22 -5.26 -4.42
CA HIS A 76 1.12 -5.68 -4.06
C HIS A 76 2.04 -5.61 -5.28
N VAL A 77 3.23 -5.06 -5.08
CA VAL A 77 4.32 -5.07 -6.05
C VAL A 77 5.38 -6.08 -5.60
N THR A 78 6.03 -6.70 -6.56
CA THR A 78 7.18 -7.57 -6.34
C THR A 78 8.48 -6.77 -6.46
N ILE A 79 9.48 -7.10 -5.65
CA ILE A 79 10.77 -6.41 -5.65
C ILE A 79 11.66 -7.03 -6.74
N ASP A 80 12.15 -6.20 -7.66
CA ASP A 80 13.12 -6.57 -8.71
C ASP A 80 14.36 -5.67 -8.59
N THR A 81 15.50 -6.16 -8.05
CA THR A 81 16.67 -5.27 -7.78
C THR A 81 18.07 -5.85 -8.07
N THR A 82 18.22 -7.05 -8.61
CA THR A 82 19.55 -7.70 -8.65
C THR A 82 20.52 -7.14 -9.70
N HIS A 83 20.05 -6.45 -10.76
CA HIS A 83 20.89 -5.95 -11.86
C HIS A 83 20.69 -4.47 -12.19
N THR A 84 20.11 -3.69 -11.28
CA THR A 84 19.68 -2.31 -11.54
C THR A 84 20.84 -1.38 -11.88
N THR A 85 22.02 -1.56 -11.26
CA THR A 85 23.17 -0.66 -11.50
C THR A 85 23.72 -0.79 -12.91
N GLU A 86 23.88 -2.03 -13.41
CA GLU A 86 24.30 -2.31 -14.79
C GLU A 86 23.23 -1.83 -15.79
N PHE A 87 21.96 -2.12 -15.52
CA PHE A 87 20.84 -1.64 -16.34
C PHE A 87 20.82 -0.11 -16.49
N LEU A 88 21.13 0.62 -15.41
CA LEU A 88 21.23 2.08 -15.41
C LEU A 88 22.61 2.61 -15.87
N SER A 89 23.52 1.73 -16.29
CA SER A 89 24.89 2.07 -16.71
C SER A 89 25.71 2.83 -15.65
N LEU A 90 25.41 2.61 -14.37
CA LEU A 90 26.16 3.17 -13.25
C LEU A 90 27.49 2.43 -13.10
N ASN A 91 28.59 3.17 -13.11
CA ASN A 91 29.94 2.62 -13.03
C ASN A 91 30.87 3.50 -12.21
N THR A 92 31.98 2.92 -11.75
CA THR A 92 32.93 3.60 -10.85
C THR A 92 33.87 4.57 -11.56
N ALA A 93 34.02 4.49 -12.89
CA ALA A 93 34.99 5.28 -13.64
C ALA A 93 34.43 6.64 -14.10
N THR A 94 33.17 6.67 -14.53
CA THR A 94 32.54 7.84 -15.16
C THR A 94 31.04 7.91 -14.87
N GLY A 95 30.41 9.05 -15.16
CA GLY A 95 28.98 9.22 -15.05
C GLY A 95 28.52 9.64 -13.65
N LEU A 96 27.30 9.24 -13.28
CA LEU A 96 26.61 9.79 -12.10
C LEU A 96 27.30 9.46 -10.78
N TRP A 97 27.86 8.26 -10.61
CA TRP A 97 28.52 7.85 -9.37
C TRP A 97 29.72 8.75 -9.01
N PRO A 98 30.75 8.91 -9.88
CA PRO A 98 31.81 9.88 -9.62
C PRO A 98 31.30 11.33 -9.54
N ALA A 99 30.35 11.73 -10.38
CA ALA A 99 29.85 13.12 -10.41
C ALA A 99 29.05 13.53 -9.17
N SER A 100 28.50 12.56 -8.42
CA SER A 100 27.73 12.78 -7.19
C SER A 100 28.52 12.44 -5.92
N ASP A 101 29.84 12.22 -6.04
CA ASP A 101 30.67 11.70 -4.95
C ASP A 101 30.05 10.45 -4.30
N TYR A 102 29.45 9.57 -5.11
CA TYR A 102 28.75 8.35 -4.70
C TYR A 102 27.62 8.60 -3.69
N GLY A 103 27.02 9.79 -3.70
CA GLY A 103 25.96 10.18 -2.76
C GLY A 103 26.47 10.61 -1.39
N LYS A 104 27.75 11.00 -1.27
CA LYS A 104 28.29 11.58 -0.04
C LYS A 104 27.42 12.75 0.43
N ASP A 105 27.26 12.88 1.74
CA ASP A 105 26.45 13.90 2.41
C ASP A 105 24.93 13.86 2.11
N VAL A 106 24.43 12.80 1.46
CA VAL A 106 23.00 12.57 1.25
C VAL A 106 22.50 11.48 2.21
N ILE A 107 21.39 11.76 2.92
CA ILE A 107 20.71 10.79 3.77
C ILE A 107 19.46 10.28 3.04
N VAL A 108 19.36 8.96 2.90
CA VAL A 108 18.20 8.29 2.32
C VAL A 108 17.42 7.60 3.44
N GLY A 109 16.19 8.05 3.70
CA GLY A 109 15.26 7.36 4.59
C GLY A 109 14.51 6.26 3.84
N VAL A 110 14.45 5.06 4.41
CA VAL A 110 13.74 3.91 3.84
C VAL A 110 12.59 3.54 4.76
N ILE A 111 11.37 3.51 4.23
CA ILE A 111 10.19 3.02 4.95
C ILE A 111 10.05 1.55 4.58
N ASP A 112 10.49 0.67 5.48
CA ASP A 112 10.49 -0.78 5.30
C ASP A 112 9.97 -1.46 6.58
N THR A 113 9.92 -2.78 6.54
CA THR A 113 9.66 -3.71 7.64
C THR A 113 10.76 -3.75 8.70
N GLY A 114 11.89 -3.06 8.47
CA GLY A 114 13.01 -2.96 9.39
C GLY A 114 14.35 -3.00 8.66
N VAL A 115 15.42 -3.26 9.41
CA VAL A 115 16.78 -3.40 8.89
C VAL A 115 17.50 -4.51 9.64
N TRP A 116 18.45 -5.17 8.98
CA TRP A 116 19.36 -6.15 9.59
C TRP A 116 20.77 -5.54 9.68
N PRO A 117 21.13 -4.87 10.79
CA PRO A 117 22.35 -4.06 10.89
C PRO A 117 23.64 -4.84 10.64
N GLU A 118 23.64 -6.14 10.92
CA GLU A 118 24.80 -7.04 10.78
C GLU A 118 25.08 -7.42 9.32
N SER A 119 24.20 -7.06 8.37
CA SER A 119 24.40 -7.37 6.96
C SER A 119 25.66 -6.68 6.41
N PRO A 120 26.49 -7.39 5.60
CA PRO A 120 27.68 -6.79 4.98
C PRO A 120 27.40 -5.53 4.16
N SER A 121 26.19 -5.39 3.62
CA SER A 121 25.77 -4.21 2.85
C SER A 121 25.71 -2.91 3.67
N PHE A 122 25.66 -3.02 5.01
CA PHE A 122 25.66 -1.87 5.93
C PHE A 122 27.02 -1.63 6.60
N ARG A 123 28.09 -2.30 6.15
CA ARG A 123 29.44 -1.94 6.57
C ARG A 123 29.78 -0.52 6.12
N ASP A 124 30.57 0.16 6.93
CA ASP A 124 30.95 1.55 6.73
C ASP A 124 32.42 1.73 6.30
N ASP A 125 33.00 0.68 5.70
CA ASP A 125 34.35 0.74 5.15
C ASP A 125 34.45 1.86 4.10
N GLY A 126 35.40 2.78 4.29
CA GLY A 126 35.59 3.94 3.39
C GLY A 126 34.63 5.10 3.62
N MET A 127 33.69 5.00 4.56
CA MET A 127 32.86 6.13 4.98
C MET A 127 33.66 7.09 5.87
N THR A 128 33.44 8.38 5.68
CA THR A 128 34.09 9.43 6.47
C THR A 128 33.03 10.41 6.97
N GLU A 129 32.93 10.54 8.30
CA GLU A 129 32.08 11.50 9.02
C GLU A 129 30.57 11.38 8.74
N VAL A 130 29.73 11.40 9.78
CA VAL A 130 28.27 11.47 9.62
C VAL A 130 27.80 12.86 10.04
N LYS A 131 27.08 13.54 9.15
CA LYS A 131 26.32 14.74 9.49
C LYS A 131 25.03 14.34 10.19
N GLY A 132 25.05 14.26 11.52
CA GLY A 132 23.84 14.03 12.32
C GLY A 132 24.07 13.24 13.61
N THR A 133 23.01 13.11 14.41
CA THR A 133 23.00 12.27 15.61
C THR A 133 22.39 10.91 15.27
N PHE A 134 22.96 9.84 15.82
CA PHE A 134 22.35 8.52 15.76
C PHE A 134 20.93 8.54 16.31
N LYS A 135 19.99 7.99 15.54
CA LYS A 135 18.60 7.84 15.96
C LYS A 135 18.38 6.42 16.48
N VAL A 136 17.83 6.34 17.68
CA VAL A 136 17.51 5.10 18.39
C VAL A 136 16.02 4.84 18.22
N GLY A 137 15.67 3.59 17.99
CA GLY A 137 14.30 3.13 17.77
C GLY A 137 13.94 1.97 18.68
N GLN A 138 12.75 1.41 18.46
CA GLN A 138 12.34 0.18 19.11
C GLN A 138 13.22 -0.97 18.57
N GLU A 139 13.90 -1.69 19.47
CA GLU A 139 14.83 -2.78 19.12
C GLU A 139 16.10 -2.35 18.35
N PHE A 140 16.32 -1.05 18.16
CA PHE A 140 17.52 -0.50 17.53
C PHE A 140 18.20 0.51 18.45
N ASN A 141 19.37 0.16 19.01
CA ASN A 141 20.10 1.02 19.93
C ASN A 141 21.38 1.60 19.29
N SER A 142 22.00 2.59 19.94
CA SER A 142 23.16 3.31 19.38
C SER A 142 24.38 2.44 19.07
N SER A 143 24.51 1.24 19.65
CA SER A 143 25.59 0.30 19.32
C SER A 143 25.39 -0.39 17.97
N LEU A 144 24.19 -0.35 17.41
CA LEU A 144 23.86 -0.89 16.09
C LEU A 144 23.99 0.18 14.98
N CYS A 145 24.22 1.44 15.36
CA CYS A 145 24.56 2.49 14.42
C CYS A 145 26.03 2.42 13.99
N ASN A 146 26.31 2.83 12.77
CA ASN A 146 27.66 3.07 12.27
C ASN A 146 27.65 4.25 11.27
N LEU A 147 28.73 4.47 10.51
CA LEU A 147 28.78 5.60 9.58
C LEU A 147 27.92 5.41 8.31
N LYS A 148 27.36 4.21 8.11
CA LYS A 148 26.46 3.86 7.00
C LYS A 148 24.99 3.84 7.43
N LEU A 149 24.67 3.12 8.52
CA LEU A 149 23.35 3.03 9.12
C LEU A 149 23.27 3.95 10.33
N ILE A 150 22.72 5.14 10.13
CA ILE A 150 22.75 6.24 11.11
C ILE A 150 21.47 6.33 11.96
N GLY A 151 20.47 5.51 11.67
CA GLY A 151 19.22 5.43 12.44
C GLY A 151 18.26 4.39 11.88
N ALA A 152 17.49 3.77 12.77
CA ALA A 152 16.39 2.86 12.48
C ALA A 152 15.41 2.82 13.66
#